data_AF-A0A2E9CFD4-F1
#
_entry.id   AF-A0A2E9CFD4-F1
#
_cell.length_a   1.000
_cell.length_b   1.000
_cell.length_c   1.000
_cell.angle_alpha   90.00
_cell.angle_beta   90.00
_cell.angle_gamma   90.00
#
_symmetry.space_group_name_H-M   'P 1'
#
loop_
_entity.id
_entity.type
_entity.pdbx_description
1 polymer ?
#
loop_
_entity_poly.entity_id
_entity_poly.type
_entity_poly.pdbx_seq_one_letter_code
_entity_poly.pdbx_strand_id
1 'polypeptide(L)' 'MSEFEEFEAEEMQNISVKITSKQSEALSELQRRDRYPSRSEAIRAAIRDLIKTTEGKY' A
#
# COMPACT_ATOMS: atom_id res chain seq x y z
N MET A 1 -12.51 -30.56 -18.45
CA MET A 1 -11.73 -29.46 -19.06
C MET A 1 -12.41 -28.16 -18.66
N SER A 2 -12.21 -27.78 -17.40
CA SER A 2 -12.50 -26.51 -16.73
C SER A 2 -11.48 -26.46 -15.58
N GLU A 3 -11.02 -25.34 -15.06
CA GLU A 3 -11.25 -23.94 -15.33
C GLU A 3 -9.91 -23.32 -15.73
N PHE A 4 -9.87 -22.50 -16.77
CA PHE A 4 -8.84 -21.45 -16.81
C PHE A 4 -9.34 -20.40 -15.82
N GLU A 5 -8.83 -20.44 -14.59
CA GLU A 5 -8.99 -19.32 -13.66
C GLU A 5 -8.40 -18.08 -14.36
N GLU A 6 -9.29 -17.21 -14.82
CA GLU A 6 -8.94 -15.84 -15.19
C GLU A 6 -8.32 -15.19 -13.96
N PHE A 7 -6.99 -15.09 -13.97
CA PHE A 7 -6.24 -14.21 -13.08
C PHE A 7 -6.54 -12.77 -13.53
N GLU A 8 -7.74 -12.31 -13.22
CA GLU A 8 -8.08 -10.89 -13.21
C GLU A 8 -7.06 -10.22 -12.29
N ALA A 9 -6.18 -9.39 -12.86
CA ALA A 9 -5.29 -8.56 -12.07
C ALA A 9 -6.19 -7.68 -11.20
N GLU A 10 -6.31 -8.00 -9.90
CA GLU A 10 -7.19 -7.29 -8.96
C GLU A 10 -7.02 -5.78 -9.16
N GLU A 11 -8.07 -5.14 -9.67
CA GLU A 11 -8.05 -3.72 -9.96
C GLU A 11 -7.77 -2.96 -8.65
N MET A 12 -6.78 -2.05 -8.68
CA MET A 12 -6.35 -1.35 -7.48
C MET A 12 -7.47 -0.45 -6.96
N GLN A 13 -8.10 -0.86 -5.85
CA GLN A 13 -9.22 -0.12 -5.27
C GLN A 13 -8.76 1.16 -4.55
N ASN A 14 -9.45 2.27 -4.81
CA ASN A 14 -9.22 3.53 -4.11
C ASN A 14 -10.05 3.58 -2.84
N ILE A 15 -9.39 3.68 -1.69
CA ILE A 15 -10.02 3.83 -0.38
C ILE A 15 -9.67 5.16 0.28
N SER A 16 -10.61 5.71 1.05
CA SER A 16 -10.39 6.89 1.89
C SER A 16 -10.37 6.48 3.35
N VAL A 17 -9.36 6.95 4.09
CA VAL A 17 -9.17 6.61 5.50
C VAL A 17 -9.03 7.87 6.34
N LYS A 18 -9.57 7.84 7.57
CA LYS A 18 -9.36 8.91 8.53
C LYS A 18 -8.06 8.66 9.28
N ILE A 19 -7.16 9.63 9.23
CA ILE A 19 -5.89 9.62 9.97
C ILE A 19 -5.71 10.93 10.72
N THR A 20 -4.84 10.93 11.72
CA THR A 20 -4.47 12.16 12.44
C THR A 20 -3.66 13.10 11.55
N SER A 21 -3.66 14.40 11.88
CA SER A 21 -2.83 15.41 11.21
C SER A 21 -1.34 15.03 11.24
N LYS A 22 -0.85 14.58 12.40
CA LYS A 22 0.53 14.12 12.60
C LYS A 22 0.92 12.97 11.66
N GLN A 23 0.01 12.01 11.44
CA GLN A 23 0.24 10.91 10.49
C GLN A 23 0.27 11.41 9.04
N SER A 24 -0.64 12.32 8.68
CA SER A 24 -0.67 12.93 7.35
C SER A 24 0.60 13.74 7.04
N GLU A 25 1.09 14.49 8.02
CA GLU A 25 2.35 15.24 7.93
C GLU A 25 3.54 14.29 7.76
N ALA A 26 3.63 13.22 8.56
CA ALA A 26 4.69 12.22 8.43
C ALA A 26 4.70 11.56 7.04
N LEU A 27 3.54 11.21 6.49
CA LEU A 27 3.42 10.67 5.12
C LEU A 27 3.86 11.70 4.07
N SER A 28 3.56 12.98 4.28
CA SER A 28 3.97 14.06 3.38
C SER A 28 5.48 14.29 3.41
N GLU A 29 6.10 14.16 4.58
CA GLU A 29 7.56 14.22 4.74
C GLU A 29 8.27 13.06 4.03
N LEU A 30 7.71 11.85 4.05
CA LEU A 30 8.25 10.71 3.30
C LEU A 30 8.25 10.95 1.79
N GLN A 31 7.21 11.61 1.28
CA GLN A 31 7.14 12.02 -0.12
C GLN A 31 8.14 13.14 -0.43
N ARG A 32 8.25 14.17 0.43
CA ARG A 32 9.19 15.29 0.25
C ARG A 32 10.65 14.87 0.19
N ARG A 33 11.01 13.78 0.88
CA ARG A 33 12.37 13.23 0.91
C ARG A 33 12.67 12.32 -0.29
N ASP A 34 11.81 12.30 -1.31
CA ASP A 34 11.90 11.42 -2.50
C ASP A 34 12.03 9.93 -2.17
N ARG A 35 11.58 9.51 -0.97
CA ARG A 35 11.58 8.08 -0.61
C ARG A 35 10.46 7.32 -1.29
N TYR A 36 9.34 8.01 -1.55
CA TYR A 36 8.19 7.44 -2.23
C TYR A 36 7.57 8.49 -3.16
N PRO A 37 7.10 8.08 -4.35
CA PRO A 37 6.49 9.00 -5.33
C PRO A 37 5.15 9.57 -4.88
N SER A 38 4.48 8.93 -3.90
CA SER A 38 3.22 9.40 -3.34
C SER A 38 3.01 8.87 -1.92
N ARG A 39 2.09 9.50 -1.17
CA ARG A 39 1.61 8.98 0.12
C ARG A 39 1.04 7.57 0.00
N SER A 40 0.30 7.28 -1.08
CA SER A 40 -0.28 5.96 -1.31
C SER A 40 0.79 4.88 -1.52
N GLU A 41 1.88 5.21 -2.20
CA GLU A 41 3.00 4.27 -2.37
C GLU A 41 3.72 4.00 -1.05
N ALA A 42 3.92 5.01 -0.22
CA ALA A 42 4.47 4.84 1.12
C ALA A 42 3.60 3.91 1.98
N ILE A 43 2.27 4.07 1.91
CA ILE A 43 1.32 3.21 2.62
C ILE A 43 1.36 1.77 2.06
N ARG A 44 1.37 1.59 0.74
CA ARG A 44 1.46 0.26 0.12
C ARG A 44 2.74 -0.48 0.53
N ALA A 45 3.87 0.21 0.56
CA ALA A 45 5.14 -0.37 1.02
C ALA A 45 5.05 -0.81 2.49
N ALA A 46 4.53 0.06 3.36
CA ALA A 46 4.35 -0.26 4.77
C ALA A 46 3.41 -1.45 5.01
N ILE A 47 2.31 -1.55 4.27
CA ILE A 47 1.38 -2.70 4.33
C ILE A 47 2.10 -3.98 3.88
N ARG A 48 2.85 -3.93 2.77
CA ARG A 48 3.63 -5.07 2.28
C ARG A 48 4.63 -5.55 3.33
N ASP A 49 5.39 -4.64 3.92
CA ASP A 49 6.40 -4.96 4.93
C ASP A 49 5.78 -5.55 6.20
N LEU A 50 4.62 -5.04 6.60
CA LEU A 50 3.85 -5.59 7.72
C LEU A 50 3.43 -7.04 7.42
N ILE A 51 2.81 -7.30 6.26
CA ILE A 51 2.36 -8.64 5.87
C ILE A 51 3.55 -9.61 5.78
N LYS A 52 4.69 -9.18 5.20
CA LYS A 52 5.92 -9.98 5.17
C LYS A 52 6.39 -10.36 6.57
N THR A 53 6.34 -9.41 7.50
CA THR A 53 6.80 -9.62 8.88
C THR A 53 5.86 -10.53 9.67
N THR A 54 4.55 -10.42 9.46
CA THR A 54 3.55 -11.19 10.22
C THR A 54 3.28 -12.57 9.63
N GLU A 55 3.19 -12.68 8.31
CA GLU A 55 2.76 -13.90 7.61
C GLU A 55 3.92 -14.63 6.91
N GLY A 56 5.09 -14.01 6.78
CA GLY A 56 6.22 -14.58 6.03
C GLY A 56 5.96 -14.71 4.53
N LYS A 57 4.92 -14.04 3.99
CA LYS A 57 4.48 -14.15 2.60
C LYS A 57 4.53 -12.78 1.91
N TYR A 58 5.31 -12.68 0.82
CA TYR A 58 5.19 -11.76 -0.31
C TYR A 58 6.46 -11.78 -1.19
#